data_AF-A0A6L4YIU5-F1
#
_entry.id   AF-A0A6L4YIU5-F1
#
_cell.length_a   1.000
_cell.length_b   1.000
_cell.length_c   1.000
_cell.angle_alpha   90.00
_cell.angle_beta   90.00
_cell.angle_gamma   90.00
#
_symmetry.space_group_name_H-M   'P 1'
#
loop_
_entity.id
_entity.type
_entity.pdbx_description
1 polymer ?
#
loop_
_entity_poly.entity_id
_entity_poly.type
_entity_poly.pdbx_seq_one_letter_code
_entity_poly.pdbx_strand_id
1 'polypeptide(L)'
;MQAFDFDQAIALHRSWKMKFHLALDRVEGRDFDTQPIGDAAQCSLGQWLAANAGELEDYASARELLTVHEEFHRQAQSIADAIRSGKIVRLSDKFIIEFGVLSGRIEALLARLKTELQQTG
;
A
#
# COMPACT_ATOMS: atom_id res chain seq x y z
N MET A 1 -20.10 4.91 9.59
CA MET A 1 -19.00 4.21 8.91
C MET A 1 -19.45 3.00 8.08
N GLN A 2 -18.94 2.88 6.85
CA GLN A 2 -19.07 1.65 6.04
C GLN A 2 -18.19 0.52 6.62
N ALA A 3 -18.66 -0.73 6.50
CA ALA A 3 -17.89 -1.90 6.90
C ALA A 3 -16.62 -2.03 6.04
N PHE A 4 -15.48 -2.28 6.70
CA PHE A 4 -14.18 -2.44 6.04
C PHE A 4 -13.41 -3.59 6.67
N ASP A 5 -12.84 -4.43 5.81
CA ASP A 5 -12.02 -5.56 6.24
C ASP A 5 -10.55 -5.12 6.36
N PHE A 6 -10.21 -4.63 7.56
CA PHE A 6 -8.85 -4.23 7.90
C PHE A 6 -7.85 -5.39 7.80
N ASP A 7 -8.28 -6.63 8.13
CA ASP A 7 -7.39 -7.79 8.13
C ASP A 7 -7.03 -8.19 6.69
N GLN A 8 -8.02 -8.14 5.78
CA GLN A 8 -7.79 -8.32 4.35
C GLN A 8 -6.89 -7.22 3.79
N ALA A 9 -7.10 -5.95 4.17
CA ALA A 9 -6.25 -4.85 3.71
C ALA A 9 -4.79 -5.01 4.14
N ILE A 10 -4.54 -5.43 5.39
CA ILE A 10 -3.19 -5.73 5.90
C ILE A 10 -2.58 -6.90 5.13
N ALA A 11 -3.33 -7.98 4.92
CA ALA A 11 -2.86 -9.16 4.18
C ALA A 11 -2.50 -8.81 2.72
N LEU A 12 -3.29 -7.96 2.06
CA LEU A 12 -3.02 -7.50 0.71
C LEU A 12 -1.70 -6.72 0.64
N HIS A 13 -1.46 -5.76 1.55
CA HIS A 13 -0.21 -5.00 1.57
C HIS A 13 1.02 -5.88 1.81
N ARG A 14 0.91 -6.89 2.69
CA ARG A 14 1.97 -7.92 2.84
C ARG A 14 2.23 -8.69 1.55
N SER A 15 1.17 -9.06 0.84
CA SER A 15 1.28 -9.83 -0.41
C SER A 15 1.95 -9.02 -1.52
N TRP A 16 1.75 -7.69 -1.57
CA TRP A 16 2.41 -6.80 -2.52
C TRP A 16 3.93 -6.83 -2.39
N LYS A 17 4.45 -6.77 -1.17
CA LYS A 17 5.89 -6.89 -0.90
C LYS A 17 6.47 -8.18 -1.45
N MET A 18 5.77 -9.30 -1.24
CA MET A 18 6.19 -10.61 -1.77
C MET A 18 6.16 -10.65 -3.30
N LYS A 19 5.09 -10.11 -3.92
CA LYS A 19 4.98 -10.05 -5.39
C LYS A 19 6.12 -9.25 -6.00
N PHE A 20 6.48 -8.10 -5.43
CA PHE A 20 7.64 -7.33 -5.87
C PHE A 20 8.95 -8.10 -5.70
N HIS A 21 9.17 -8.77 -4.56
CA HIS A 21 10.38 -9.59 -4.39
C HIS A 21 10.49 -10.70 -5.45
N LEU A 22 9.41 -11.43 -5.70
CA LEU A 22 9.38 -12.49 -6.71
C LEU A 22 9.59 -11.96 -8.13
N ALA A 23 9.06 -10.79 -8.45
CA ALA A 23 9.23 -10.13 -9.74
C ALA A 23 10.65 -9.60 -9.97
N LEU A 24 11.35 -9.26 -8.90
CA LEU A 24 12.76 -8.87 -8.95
C LEU A 24 13.69 -10.07 -9.11
N ASP A 25 13.33 -11.21 -8.52
CA ASP A 25 14.10 -12.46 -8.67
C ASP A 25 13.89 -13.14 -10.02
N ARG A 26 12.68 -13.05 -10.61
CA ARG A 26 12.39 -13.53 -11.96
C ARG A 26 12.70 -12.44 -12.98
N VAL A 27 13.87 -12.55 -13.63
CA VAL A 27 14.45 -11.62 -14.64
C VAL A 27 13.60 -11.43 -15.92
N GLU A 28 12.31 -11.74 -15.92
CA GLU A 28 11.41 -11.56 -17.06
C GLU A 28 10.31 -10.55 -16.69
N GLY A 29 10.67 -9.27 -16.67
CA GLY A 29 9.78 -8.13 -16.36
C GLY A 29 8.55 -7.95 -17.28
N ARG A 30 8.28 -8.91 -18.17
CA ARG A 30 7.12 -8.92 -19.08
C ARG A 30 5.86 -9.50 -18.44
N ASP A 31 6.01 -10.33 -17.39
CA ASP A 31 4.88 -10.97 -16.69
C ASP A 31 4.48 -10.23 -15.40
N PHE A 32 5.13 -9.10 -15.07
CA PHE A 32 4.72 -8.27 -13.94
C PHE A 32 3.52 -7.39 -14.31
N ASP A 33 2.37 -8.05 -14.49
CA ASP A 33 1.08 -7.39 -14.64
C ASP A 33 0.40 -7.24 -13.28
N THR A 34 0.38 -6.01 -12.82
CA THR A 34 -0.12 -5.64 -11.50
C THR A 34 -1.03 -4.42 -11.59
N GLN A 35 -1.46 -4.04 -12.79
CA GLN A 35 -2.35 -2.90 -12.94
C GLN A 35 -3.71 -3.14 -12.26
N PRO A 36 -4.27 -2.11 -11.59
CA PRO A 36 -3.70 -0.78 -11.36
C PRO A 36 -2.95 -0.70 -10.02
N ILE A 37 -1.61 -0.71 -10.05
CA ILE A 37 -0.78 -0.41 -8.87
C ILE A 37 -0.84 1.07 -8.51
N GLY A 38 -0.82 1.97 -9.48
CA GLY A 38 -0.52 3.39 -9.22
C GLY A 38 -1.69 4.23 -8.69
N ASP A 39 -2.92 3.75 -8.79
CA ASP A 39 -4.10 4.53 -8.42
C ASP A 39 -4.54 4.25 -6.98
N ALA A 40 -3.97 5.02 -6.06
CA ALA A 40 -4.32 4.96 -4.64
C ALA A 40 -5.80 5.21 -4.40
N ALA A 41 -6.45 6.08 -5.19
CA ALA A 41 -7.85 6.45 -4.98
C ALA A 41 -8.82 5.34 -5.41
N GLN A 42 -8.44 4.53 -6.40
CA GLN A 42 -9.27 3.43 -6.91
C GLN A 42 -9.09 2.11 -6.18
N CYS A 43 -8.10 1.98 -5.29
CA CYS A 43 -7.95 0.77 -4.49
C CYS A 43 -9.03 0.71 -3.39
N SER A 44 -9.35 -0.50 -2.90
CA SER A 44 -10.42 -0.67 -1.89
C SER A 44 -10.18 0.13 -0.61
N LEU A 45 -8.92 0.31 -0.20
CA LEU A 45 -8.58 1.15 0.95
C LEU A 45 -8.79 2.64 0.64
N GLY A 46 -8.35 3.12 -0.53
CA GLY A 46 -8.54 4.51 -0.93
C GLY A 46 -10.01 4.90 -1.10
N GLN A 47 -10.80 4.03 -1.71
CA GLN A 47 -12.25 4.21 -1.83
C GLN A 47 -12.92 4.29 -0.45
N TRP A 48 -12.51 3.42 0.48
CA TRP A 48 -13.04 3.44 1.83
C TRP A 48 -12.63 4.69 2.62
N LEU A 49 -11.36 5.11 2.54
CA LEU A 49 -10.88 6.35 3.17
C LEU A 49 -11.66 7.57 2.67
N ALA A 50 -11.89 7.66 1.36
CA ALA A 50 -12.67 8.75 0.77
C ALA A 50 -14.13 8.72 1.22
N ALA A 51 -14.77 7.55 1.25
CA ALA A 51 -16.15 7.39 1.65
C ALA A 51 -16.42 7.73 3.13
N ASN A 52 -15.39 7.66 3.99
CA ASN A 52 -15.51 7.89 5.43
C ASN A 52 -14.68 9.10 5.90
N ALA A 53 -14.25 9.98 4.98
CA ALA A 53 -13.31 11.06 5.28
C ALA A 53 -13.77 11.98 6.42
N GLY A 54 -15.07 12.28 6.51
CA GLY A 54 -15.62 13.12 7.59
C GLY A 54 -15.59 12.46 8.97
N GLU A 55 -15.80 11.14 9.07
CA GLU A 55 -15.68 10.43 10.35
C GLU A 55 -14.22 10.19 10.73
N LEU A 56 -13.35 10.04 9.73
CA LEU A 56 -11.93 9.74 9.91
C LEU A 56 -11.08 10.98 10.19
N GLU A 57 -11.61 12.19 9.99
CA GLU A 57 -10.84 13.42 10.11
C GLU A 57 -10.28 13.66 11.51
N ASP A 58 -10.94 13.14 12.55
CA ASP A 58 -10.52 13.26 13.95
C ASP A 58 -9.35 12.32 14.31
N TYR A 59 -9.15 11.26 13.53
CA TYR A 59 -8.14 10.24 13.81
C TYR A 59 -6.81 10.60 13.15
N ALA A 60 -5.81 10.92 13.98
CA ALA A 60 -4.46 11.21 13.49
C ALA A 60 -3.87 10.04 12.69
N SER A 61 -4.20 8.79 13.06
CA SER A 61 -3.81 7.58 12.35
C SER A 61 -4.38 7.52 10.93
N ALA A 62 -5.63 7.98 10.72
CA ALA A 62 -6.27 8.00 9.40
C ALA A 62 -5.65 9.05 8.48
N ARG A 63 -5.35 10.25 9.00
CA ARG A 63 -4.66 11.31 8.24
C ARG A 63 -3.26 10.88 7.80
N GLU A 64 -2.53 10.23 8.71
CA GLU A 64 -1.21 9.67 8.41
C GLU A 64 -1.31 8.52 7.40
N LEU A 65 -2.31 7.63 7.56
CA LEU A 65 -2.56 6.51 6.66
C LEU A 65 -2.79 6.99 5.23
N LEU A 66 -3.61 8.02 5.03
CA LEU A 66 -3.84 8.60 3.70
C LEU A 66 -2.54 9.04 3.02
N THR A 67 -1.70 9.79 3.75
CA THR A 67 -0.43 10.31 3.23
C THR A 67 0.53 9.17 2.85
N VAL A 68 0.71 8.20 3.76
CA VAL A 68 1.63 7.06 3.55
C VAL A 68 1.12 6.15 2.43
N HIS A 69 -0.19 5.99 2.31
CA HIS A 69 -0.83 5.19 1.28
C HIS A 69 -0.61 5.75 -0.13
N GLU A 70 -0.79 7.06 -0.31
CA GLU A 70 -0.49 7.72 -1.58
C GLU A 70 0.99 7.57 -1.97
N GLU A 71 1.89 7.74 -1.00
CA GLU A 71 3.32 7.56 -1.23
C GLU A 71 3.68 6.12 -1.62
N PHE A 72 3.08 5.13 -0.95
CA PHE A 72 3.24 3.72 -1.26
C PHE A 72 2.84 3.41 -2.71
N HIS A 73 1.66 3.86 -3.14
CA HIS A 73 1.17 3.63 -4.50
C HIS A 73 2.04 4.30 -5.56
N ARG A 74 2.50 5.54 -5.32
CA ARG A 74 3.44 6.24 -6.20
C ARG A 74 4.76 5.46 -6.33
N GLN A 75 5.29 4.98 -5.22
CA GLN A 75 6.53 4.22 -5.19
C GLN A 75 6.39 2.87 -5.89
N ALA A 76 5.28 2.17 -5.64
CA ALA A 76 4.95 0.91 -6.28
C ALA A 76 4.85 1.05 -7.81
N GLN A 77 4.23 2.13 -8.30
CA GLN A 77 4.18 2.44 -9.72
C GLN A 77 5.58 2.65 -10.30
N SER A 78 6.43 3.43 -9.62
CA SER A 78 7.82 3.65 -10.06
C SER A 78 8.63 2.35 -10.14
N ILE A 79 8.43 1.43 -9.20
CA ILE A 79 9.10 0.11 -9.21
C ILE A 79 8.58 -0.72 -10.38
N ALA A 80 7.26 -0.75 -10.60
CA ALA A 80 6.65 -1.48 -11.70
C ALA A 80 7.14 -0.97 -13.06
N ASP A 81 7.26 0.36 -13.24
CA ASP A 81 7.77 0.97 -14.47
C ASP A 81 9.26 0.65 -14.70
N ALA A 82 10.06 0.59 -13.63
CA ALA A 82 11.46 0.16 -13.71
C ALA A 82 11.57 -1.30 -14.16
N ILE A 83 10.77 -2.20 -13.59
CA ILE A 83 10.71 -3.62 -13.99
C ILE A 83 10.27 -3.77 -15.45
N ARG A 84 9.20 -3.07 -15.85
CA ARG A 84 8.63 -3.11 -17.21
C ARG A 84 9.60 -2.58 -18.27
N SER A 85 10.38 -1.55 -17.92
CA SER A 85 11.42 -1.01 -18.81
C SER A 85 12.70 -1.87 -18.87
N GLY A 86 12.72 -3.01 -18.18
CA GLY A 86 13.86 -3.93 -18.16
C GLY A 86 15.05 -3.41 -17.36
N LYS A 87 14.85 -2.41 -16.49
CA LYS A 87 15.91 -1.96 -15.58
C LYS A 87 16.17 -3.06 -14.55
N ILE A 88 17.44 -3.29 -14.26
CA ILE A 88 17.83 -4.16 -13.15
C ILE A 88 17.51 -3.43 -11.86
N VAL A 89 16.60 -3.99 -11.09
CA VAL A 89 16.22 -3.51 -9.75
C VAL A 89 16.60 -4.60 -8.75
N ARG A 90 17.18 -4.21 -7.61
CA ARG A 90 17.64 -5.13 -6.57
C ARG A 90 16.91 -4.87 -5.27
N LEU A 91 16.76 -5.92 -4.46
CA LEU A 91 16.19 -5.81 -3.11
C LEU A 91 16.97 -4.85 -2.19
N SER A 92 18.27 -4.70 -2.46
CA SER A 92 19.15 -3.77 -1.74
C SER A 92 18.99 -2.31 -2.17
N ASP A 93 18.25 -2.03 -3.25
CA ASP A 93 18.11 -0.67 -3.73
C ASP A 93 17.32 0.15 -2.72
N LYS A 94 17.79 1.36 -2.43
CA LYS A 94 17.21 2.28 -1.42
C LYS A 94 15.70 2.42 -1.58
N PHE A 95 15.25 2.56 -2.82
CA PHE A 95 13.85 2.79 -3.16
C PHE A 95 12.96 1.54 -2.97
N ILE A 96 13.55 0.33 -3.00
CA ILE A 96 12.87 -0.93 -2.64
C ILE A 96 12.77 -1.09 -1.13
N ILE A 97 13.83 -0.72 -0.40
CA ILE A 97 13.83 -0.70 1.06
C ILE A 97 12.79 0.28 1.58
N GLU A 98 12.77 1.51 1.05
CA GLU A 98 11.78 2.55 1.37
C GLU A 98 10.35 2.07 1.09
N PHE A 99 10.11 1.42 -0.05
CA PHE A 99 8.82 0.80 -0.35
C PHE A 99 8.39 -0.23 0.71
N GLY A 100 9.33 -1.07 1.16
CA GLY A 100 9.09 -2.02 2.25
C GLY A 100 8.75 -1.35 3.59
N VAL A 101 9.35 -0.20 3.89
CA VAL A 101 9.05 0.61 5.08
C VAL A 101 7.65 1.21 4.99
N LEU A 102 7.27 1.77 3.82
CA LEU A 102 5.93 2.31 3.59
C LEU A 102 4.86 1.23 3.77
N SER A 103 5.07 0.02 3.23
CA SER A 103 4.18 -1.12 3.44
C SER A 103 3.98 -1.43 4.92
N GLY A 104 5.06 -1.53 5.70
CA GLY A 104 4.98 -1.82 7.14
C GLY A 104 4.28 -0.72 7.93
N ARG A 105 4.46 0.54 7.53
CA ARG A 105 3.79 1.68 8.15
C ARG A 105 2.28 1.66 7.90
N ILE A 106 1.84 1.30 6.67
CA ILE A 106 0.42 1.10 6.36
C ILE A 106 -0.19 0.02 7.26
N GLU A 107 0.48 -1.12 7.40
CA GLU A 107 -0.01 -2.21 8.27
C GLU A 107 -0.19 -1.75 9.72
N ALA A 108 0.79 -1.03 10.26
CA ALA A 108 0.73 -0.51 11.63
C ALA A 108 -0.39 0.53 11.81
N LEU A 109 -0.57 1.43 10.84
CA LEU A 109 -1.63 2.44 10.86
C LEU A 109 -3.02 1.83 10.72
N LEU A 110 -3.19 0.82 9.87
CA LEU A 110 -4.45 0.07 9.75
C LEU A 110 -4.81 -0.63 11.05
N ALA A 111 -3.85 -1.31 11.69
CA ALA A 111 -4.07 -1.98 12.99
C ALA A 111 -4.43 -0.99 14.10
N ARG A 112 -3.76 0.18 14.12
CA ARG A 112 -4.05 1.26 15.06
C ARG A 112 -5.44 1.84 14.82
N LEU A 113 -5.77 2.20 13.59
CA LEU A 113 -7.08 2.77 13.24
C LEU A 113 -8.22 1.81 13.55
N LYS A 114 -8.05 0.51 13.26
CA LYS A 114 -9.00 -0.55 13.66
C LYS A 114 -9.27 -0.53 15.16
N THR A 115 -8.21 -0.41 15.98
CA THR A 115 -8.33 -0.38 17.44
C THR A 115 -9.03 0.89 17.92
N GLU A 116 -8.68 2.05 17.37
CA GLU A 116 -9.28 3.35 17.71
C GLU A 116 -10.79 3.37 17.41
N LEU A 117 -11.19 2.83 16.26
CA LEU A 117 -12.60 2.74 15.86
C LEU A 117 -13.39 1.76 16.73
N GLN A 118 -12.78 0.67 17.19
CA GLN A 118 -13.40 -0.30 18.11
C GLN A 118 -13.59 0.24 19.54
N GLN A 119 -12.82 1.25 19.94
CA GLN A 119 -12.92 1.89 21.26
C GLN A 119 -13.90 3.06 21.28
N THR A 120 -14.27 3.59 20.11
CA THR A 120 -15.18 4.73 19.97
C THR A 120 -16.63 4.29 19.70
N GLY A 121 -16.87 2.99 19.47
CA GLY A 121 -18.21 2.40 19.32
C GLY A 121 -18.65 1.67 20.57
#